data_AF-A0A9E6AMN5-F1
#
_entry.id   AF-A0A9E6AMN5-F1
#
_cell.length_a   1.000
_cell.length_b   1.000
_cell.length_c   1.000
_cell.angle_alpha   90.00
_cell.angle_beta   90.00
_cell.angle_gamma   90.00
#
_symmetry.space_group_name_H-M   'P 1'
#
loop_
_entity.id
_entity.type
_entity.pdbx_description
1 polymer ?
#
loop_
_entity_poly.entity_id
_entity_poly.type
_entity_poly.pdbx_seq_one_letter_code
_entity_poly.pdbx_strand_id
1 'polypeptide(L)'
;MAKSKTKSFESSQLKADAAGAVTALDSAGADATALVQAWVDTGNAAAVQAASLLDAGPCRKAGRRGLNVLKSRGISIPNRERAPAERKASHSVEAWMVPPDPSGSQLLIFGSGTKDSKQDVCFVYLNPKVGLNRVERAQLSRSQLKKSLVKVLSSNYEPVSIPVPWARQRVAEAIAKHREGANPLPMGLGTNQDLLEPVPESAPSHPFDEEGFALSDEDAADLTQGSADLHRFPEFRGWLPPPAAAQEMLVNVGEAAKNETETPSPEEVQERLKAEINAATDRYFTPVLRAEVLLRMKDAGWCVFSREGEQEALRISATMTAIEKCGLITDPPSEIPFLRVFFEKALSLMASGAGGRVQPPPQPTA
;
A
#
# COMPACT_ATOMS: atom_id res chain seq x y z
N MET A 1 27.91 -3.74 27.77
CA MET A 1 26.79 -4.51 28.36
C MET A 1 26.21 -3.72 29.54
N ALA A 2 25.15 -2.94 29.31
CA ALA A 2 24.50 -2.17 30.37
C ALA A 2 23.43 -3.04 31.05
N LYS A 3 23.61 -3.33 32.35
CA LYS A 3 22.59 -4.00 33.17
C LYS A 3 21.41 -3.04 33.36
N SER A 4 20.26 -3.35 32.75
CA SER A 4 19.00 -2.65 32.98
C SER A 4 18.56 -2.86 34.44
N LYS A 5 18.17 -1.78 35.12
CA LYS A 5 17.61 -1.79 36.48
C LYS A 5 16.35 -2.66 36.52
N THR A 6 16.40 -3.78 37.22
CA THR A 6 15.25 -4.67 37.41
C THR A 6 14.22 -4.00 38.32
N LYS A 7 13.14 -3.46 37.75
CA LYS A 7 11.89 -3.24 38.51
C LYS A 7 11.35 -4.61 38.90
N SER A 8 10.96 -4.77 40.17
CA SER A 8 10.44 -6.05 40.67
C SER A 8 8.96 -6.20 40.32
N PHE A 9 8.65 -7.09 39.38
CA PHE A 9 7.28 -7.54 39.15
C PHE A 9 6.84 -8.51 40.24
N GLU A 10 5.54 -8.59 40.51
CA GLU A 10 5.04 -9.57 41.48
C GLU A 10 5.25 -11.00 40.97
N SER A 11 5.49 -11.95 41.88
CA SER A 11 5.70 -13.35 41.50
C SER A 11 4.47 -13.96 40.79
N SER A 12 3.27 -13.43 41.06
CA SER A 12 2.01 -13.77 40.40
C SER A 12 2.03 -13.38 38.92
N GLN A 13 2.56 -12.19 38.60
CA GLN A 13 2.68 -11.68 37.23
C GLN A 13 3.74 -12.44 36.44
N LEU A 14 4.90 -12.74 37.05
CA LEU A 14 5.99 -13.47 36.37
C LEU A 14 5.63 -14.92 36.05
N LYS A 15 4.79 -15.55 36.87
CA LYS A 15 4.32 -16.94 36.69
C LYS A 15 2.94 -17.05 36.05
N ALA A 16 2.44 -15.98 35.43
CA ALA A 16 1.17 -16.00 34.73
C ALA A 16 1.14 -17.12 33.67
N ASP A 17 0.04 -17.87 33.61
CA ASP A 17 -0.22 -18.80 32.52
C ASP A 17 -0.79 -18.05 31.30
N ALA A 18 -1.08 -18.77 30.22
CA ALA A 18 -1.61 -18.16 29.00
C ALA A 18 -2.95 -17.42 29.21
N ALA A 19 -3.75 -17.81 30.21
CA ALA A 19 -5.05 -17.18 30.50
C ALA A 19 -4.89 -15.92 31.37
N GLY A 20 -3.98 -15.95 32.35
CA GLY A 20 -3.68 -14.82 33.24
C GLY A 20 -2.75 -13.76 32.64
N ALA A 21 -2.10 -14.04 31.50
CA ALA A 21 -1.15 -13.13 30.88
C ALA A 21 -1.76 -11.77 30.49
N VAL A 22 -2.99 -11.75 29.95
CA VAL A 22 -3.65 -10.49 29.55
C VAL A 22 -3.93 -9.63 30.79
N THR A 23 -4.50 -10.22 31.84
CA THR A 23 -4.76 -9.54 33.12
C THR A 23 -3.47 -9.04 33.77
N ALA A 24 -2.36 -9.79 33.65
CA ALA A 24 -1.07 -9.38 34.17
C ALA A 24 -0.47 -8.18 33.39
N LEU A 25 -0.68 -8.12 32.07
CA LEU A 25 -0.29 -6.96 31.25
C LEU A 25 -1.13 -5.74 31.57
N ASP A 26 -2.44 -5.89 31.71
CA ASP A 26 -3.34 -4.78 32.09
C ASP A 26 -2.97 -4.23 33.46
N SER A 27 -2.66 -5.10 34.42
CA SER A 27 -2.21 -4.71 35.76
C SER A 27 -0.83 -4.06 35.78
N ALA A 28 0.04 -4.36 34.80
CA ALA A 28 1.37 -3.77 34.68
C ALA A 28 1.35 -2.39 34.00
N GLY A 29 0.27 -2.03 33.31
CA GLY A 29 0.05 -0.71 32.71
C GLY A 29 1.23 -0.24 31.85
N ALA A 30 1.85 0.88 32.21
CA ALA A 30 2.98 1.47 31.48
C ALA A 30 4.24 0.56 31.44
N ASP A 31 4.37 -0.39 32.37
CA ASP A 31 5.50 -1.32 32.44
C ASP A 31 5.19 -2.67 31.75
N ALA A 32 4.06 -2.81 31.05
CA ALA A 32 3.62 -4.06 30.44
C ALA A 32 4.62 -4.65 29.42
N THR A 33 5.31 -3.81 28.64
CA THR A 33 6.38 -4.28 27.73
C THR A 33 7.60 -4.82 28.46
N ALA A 34 7.94 -4.23 29.61
CA ALA A 34 9.02 -4.73 30.46
C ALA A 34 8.63 -6.06 31.15
N LEU A 35 7.35 -6.27 31.45
CA LEU A 35 6.84 -7.55 31.94
C LEU A 35 6.97 -8.65 30.87
N VAL A 36 6.66 -8.35 29.60
CA VAL A 36 6.89 -9.30 28.49
C VAL A 36 8.36 -9.68 28.37
N GLN A 37 9.28 -8.73 28.50
CA GLN A 37 10.71 -9.02 28.49
C GLN A 37 11.12 -9.91 29.68
N ALA A 38 10.56 -9.68 30.87
CA ALA A 38 10.80 -10.53 32.03
C ALA A 38 10.28 -11.97 31.83
N TRP A 39 9.18 -12.17 31.10
CA TRP A 39 8.71 -13.51 30.71
C TRP A 39 9.65 -14.19 29.71
N VAL A 40 10.25 -13.44 28.79
CA VAL A 40 11.27 -13.98 27.86
C VAL A 40 12.53 -14.40 28.63
N ASP A 41 12.96 -13.59 29.59
CA ASP A 41 14.15 -13.87 30.40
C ASP A 41 13.94 -15.07 31.35
N THR A 42 12.72 -15.25 31.87
CA THR A 42 12.34 -16.39 32.72
C THR A 42 11.90 -17.63 31.94
N GLY A 43 11.79 -17.55 30.61
CA GLY A 43 11.41 -18.69 29.77
C GLY A 43 9.92 -19.05 29.80
N ASN A 44 9.05 -18.13 30.25
CA ASN A 44 7.61 -18.35 30.31
C ASN A 44 6.96 -18.25 28.91
N ALA A 45 7.11 -19.32 28.12
CA ALA A 45 6.64 -19.39 26.74
C ALA A 45 5.12 -19.21 26.59
N ALA A 46 4.34 -19.64 27.59
CA ALA A 46 2.87 -19.51 27.57
C ALA A 46 2.43 -18.04 27.65
N ALA A 47 3.01 -17.25 28.57
CA ALA A 47 2.68 -15.84 28.70
C ALA A 47 3.21 -14.99 27.54
N VAL A 48 4.42 -15.30 27.03
CA VAL A 48 4.99 -14.62 25.84
C VAL A 48 4.14 -14.90 24.60
N GLN A 49 3.65 -16.13 24.43
CA GLN A 49 2.75 -16.48 23.34
C GLN A 49 1.43 -15.73 23.46
N ALA A 50 0.82 -15.66 24.64
CA ALA A 50 -0.40 -14.89 24.87
C ALA A 50 -0.21 -13.39 24.54
N ALA A 51 0.91 -12.80 24.98
CA ALA A 51 1.24 -11.41 24.63
C ALA A 51 1.37 -11.19 23.12
N SER A 52 1.95 -12.14 22.38
CA SER A 52 2.11 -12.05 20.92
C SER A 52 0.79 -12.07 20.12
N LEU A 53 -0.29 -12.51 20.76
CA LEU A 53 -1.62 -12.69 20.17
C LEU A 53 -2.61 -11.57 20.48
N LEU A 54 -2.19 -10.54 21.23
CA LEU A 54 -2.99 -9.33 21.41
C LEU A 54 -3.31 -8.69 20.05
N ASP A 55 -4.44 -8.00 19.95
CA ASP A 55 -4.90 -7.40 18.69
C ASP A 55 -3.88 -6.39 18.13
N ALA A 56 -3.34 -5.52 18.99
CA ALA A 56 -2.35 -4.52 18.63
C ALA A 56 -1.47 -4.08 19.82
N GLY A 57 -0.45 -3.28 19.52
CA GLY A 57 0.30 -2.53 20.52
C GLY A 57 1.71 -3.05 20.88
N PRO A 58 2.43 -2.31 21.75
CA PRO A 58 3.83 -2.59 22.07
C PRO A 58 4.09 -3.98 22.68
N CYS A 59 3.16 -4.49 23.50
CA CYS A 59 3.25 -5.81 24.12
C CYS A 59 3.17 -6.95 23.09
N ARG A 60 2.37 -6.78 22.02
CA ARG A 60 2.29 -7.72 20.90
C ARG A 60 3.63 -7.84 20.18
N LYS A 61 4.26 -6.69 19.88
CA LYS A 61 5.59 -6.64 19.24
C LYS A 61 6.66 -7.27 20.13
N ALA A 62 6.67 -6.94 21.41
CA ALA A 62 7.57 -7.54 22.40
C ALA A 62 7.37 -9.07 22.48
N GLY A 63 6.12 -9.54 22.47
CA GLY A 63 5.78 -10.97 22.50
C GLY A 63 6.27 -11.72 21.27
N ARG A 64 6.02 -11.19 20.05
CA ARG A 64 6.50 -11.80 18.80
C ARG A 64 8.03 -11.90 18.75
N ARG A 65 8.74 -10.83 19.15
CA ARG A 65 10.21 -10.85 19.29
C ARG A 65 10.66 -11.87 20.33
N GLY A 66 9.98 -11.90 21.47
CA GLY A 66 10.21 -12.86 22.55
C GLY A 66 10.08 -14.32 22.12
N LEU A 67 9.08 -14.66 21.30
CA LEU A 67 8.94 -16.02 20.78
C LEU A 67 10.12 -16.47 19.91
N ASN A 68 10.71 -15.57 19.11
CA ASN A 68 11.90 -15.88 18.33
C ASN A 68 13.12 -16.13 19.23
N VAL A 69 13.25 -15.37 20.32
CA VAL A 69 14.29 -15.57 21.34
C VAL A 69 14.11 -16.90 22.09
N LEU A 70 12.87 -17.27 22.43
CA LEU A 70 12.58 -18.55 23.09
C LEU A 70 12.85 -19.74 22.15
N LYS A 71 12.50 -19.62 20.87
CA LYS A 71 12.84 -20.62 19.84
C LYS A 71 14.34 -20.82 19.69
N SER A 72 15.12 -19.73 19.61
CA SER A 72 16.58 -19.83 19.50
C SER A 72 17.25 -20.40 20.75
N ARG A 73 16.61 -20.25 21.92
CA ARG A 73 17.00 -20.90 23.19
C ARG A 73 16.52 -22.36 23.32
N GLY A 74 15.86 -22.92 22.30
CA GLY A 74 15.35 -24.29 22.31
C GLY A 74 14.15 -24.52 23.25
N ILE A 75 13.49 -23.46 23.69
CA ILE A 75 12.32 -23.55 24.59
C ILE A 75 11.09 -23.89 23.75
N SER A 76 10.45 -25.02 24.07
CA SER A 76 9.24 -25.47 23.38
C SER A 76 8.09 -24.49 23.64
N ILE A 77 7.53 -23.93 22.57
CA ILE A 77 6.34 -23.09 22.65
C ILE A 77 5.11 -23.99 22.71
N PRO A 78 4.23 -23.85 23.71
CA PRO A 78 3.00 -24.63 23.78
C PRO A 78 2.19 -24.50 22.49
N ASN A 79 1.83 -25.63 21.88
CA ASN A 79 0.90 -25.65 20.76
C ASN A 79 -0.50 -25.67 21.37
N ARG A 80 -1.31 -24.62 21.14
CA ARG A 80 -2.70 -24.64 21.64
C ARG A 80 -3.65 -25.05 20.52
N GLU A 81 -4.31 -26.18 20.74
CA GLU A 81 -5.56 -26.53 20.07
C GLU A 81 -6.56 -25.38 20.26
N ARG A 82 -7.02 -24.79 19.16
CA ARG A 82 -8.10 -23.80 19.18
C ARG A 82 -9.31 -24.43 19.88
N ALA A 83 -9.65 -23.94 21.07
CA ALA A 83 -10.97 -24.23 21.64
C ALA A 83 -12.03 -23.82 20.61
N PRO A 84 -13.03 -24.68 20.32
CA PRO A 84 -14.09 -24.32 19.39
C PRO A 84 -14.81 -23.10 19.92
N ALA A 85 -14.68 -21.97 19.22
CA ALA A 85 -15.37 -20.75 19.56
C ALA A 85 -16.89 -20.99 19.55
N GLU A 86 -17.58 -20.62 20.63
CA GLU A 86 -19.03 -20.44 20.61
C GLU A 86 -19.38 -19.48 19.48
N ARG A 87 -20.02 -19.99 18.43
CA ARG A 87 -20.50 -19.20 17.30
C ARG A 87 -21.71 -18.37 17.73
N LYS A 88 -21.48 -17.24 18.38
CA LYS A 88 -22.33 -16.08 18.10
C LYS A 88 -22.02 -15.66 16.67
N ALA A 89 -23.01 -15.69 15.79
CA ALA A 89 -22.89 -15.10 14.47
C ALA A 89 -22.75 -13.58 14.64
N SER A 90 -21.55 -13.12 14.99
CA SER A 90 -21.21 -11.71 14.88
C SER A 90 -21.25 -11.38 13.40
N HIS A 91 -22.15 -10.48 13.01
CA HIS A 91 -22.08 -9.81 11.73
C HIS A 91 -20.78 -8.99 11.70
N SER A 92 -19.66 -9.63 11.37
CA SER A 92 -18.39 -8.95 11.20
C SER A 92 -18.40 -8.31 9.82
N VAL A 93 -18.34 -6.98 9.79
CA VAL A 93 -18.05 -6.27 8.56
C VAL A 93 -16.63 -6.63 8.15
N GLU A 94 -16.45 -6.95 6.87
CA GLU A 94 -15.15 -7.17 6.24
C GLU A 94 -14.94 -6.08 5.20
N ALA A 95 -13.69 -5.69 4.97
CA ALA A 95 -13.33 -4.72 3.95
C ALA A 95 -12.23 -5.26 3.03
N TRP A 96 -12.33 -4.87 1.76
CA TRP A 96 -11.34 -5.17 0.73
C TRP A 96 -11.01 -3.94 -0.09
N MET A 97 -9.81 -3.95 -0.66
CA MET A 97 -9.28 -2.91 -1.52
C MET A 97 -8.91 -3.50 -2.87
N VAL A 98 -9.31 -2.79 -3.91
CA VAL A 98 -8.70 -2.89 -5.23
C VAL A 98 -7.64 -1.80 -5.33
N PRO A 99 -6.42 -2.10 -5.77
CA PRO A 99 -5.35 -1.11 -5.86
C PRO A 99 -5.73 0.05 -6.79
N PRO A 100 -5.17 1.25 -6.56
CA PRO A 100 -5.48 2.40 -7.38
C PRO A 100 -5.03 2.19 -8.83
N ASP A 101 -5.86 2.65 -9.76
CA ASP A 101 -5.52 2.70 -11.18
C ASP A 101 -4.51 3.83 -11.49
N PRO A 102 -4.04 3.98 -12.74
CA PRO A 102 -3.09 5.03 -13.10
C PRO A 102 -3.60 6.47 -12.83
N SER A 103 -4.92 6.67 -12.82
CA SER A 103 -5.55 7.95 -12.50
C SER A 103 -5.67 8.21 -11.00
N GLY A 104 -5.33 7.21 -10.16
CA GLY A 104 -5.50 7.22 -8.72
C GLY A 104 -6.90 6.81 -8.26
N SER A 105 -7.76 6.33 -9.16
CA SER A 105 -9.09 5.86 -8.78
C SER A 105 -8.97 4.49 -8.09
N GLN A 106 -9.62 4.35 -6.95
CA GLN A 106 -9.56 3.18 -6.10
C GLN A 106 -10.99 2.69 -5.81
N LEU A 107 -11.13 1.38 -5.58
CA LEU A 107 -12.38 0.77 -5.13
C LEU A 107 -12.17 0.13 -3.76
N LEU A 108 -12.97 0.57 -2.79
CA LEU A 108 -13.14 -0.08 -1.49
C LEU A 108 -14.45 -0.86 -1.48
N ILE A 109 -14.43 -2.06 -0.91
CA ILE A 109 -15.57 -2.95 -0.83
C ILE A 109 -15.81 -3.26 0.64
N PHE A 110 -17.04 -3.09 1.11
CA PHE A 110 -17.47 -3.49 2.45
C PHE A 110 -18.48 -4.60 2.31
N GLY A 111 -18.34 -5.67 3.09
CA GLY A 111 -19.28 -6.78 3.11
C GLY A 111 -19.74 -7.06 4.53
N SER A 112 -21.03 -7.34 4.70
CA SER A 112 -21.56 -7.89 5.94
C SER A 112 -22.44 -9.10 5.63
N GLY A 113 -22.32 -10.14 6.45
CA GLY A 113 -23.13 -11.35 6.33
C GLY A 113 -22.42 -12.60 6.80
N THR A 114 -23.16 -13.69 6.90
CA THR A 114 -22.61 -15.00 7.26
C THR A 114 -22.06 -15.72 6.03
N LYS A 115 -21.17 -16.71 6.22
CA LYS A 115 -20.56 -17.47 5.12
C LYS A 115 -21.58 -18.19 4.21
N ASP A 116 -22.78 -18.43 4.71
CA ASP A 116 -23.82 -19.25 4.05
C ASP A 116 -24.99 -18.42 3.47
N SER A 117 -24.99 -17.09 3.63
CA SER A 117 -26.07 -16.21 3.16
C SER A 117 -25.61 -15.27 2.03
N LYS A 118 -26.56 -14.65 1.32
CA LYS A 118 -26.25 -13.44 0.55
C LYS A 118 -25.66 -12.40 1.52
N GLN A 119 -24.59 -11.74 1.09
CA GLN A 119 -23.93 -10.68 1.84
C GLN A 119 -24.45 -9.34 1.34
N ASP A 120 -24.69 -8.41 2.25
CA ASP A 120 -24.84 -7.00 1.92
C ASP A 120 -23.46 -6.44 1.60
N VAL A 121 -23.28 -5.95 0.38
CA VAL A 121 -22.02 -5.45 -0.13
C VAL A 121 -22.19 -3.99 -0.54
N CYS A 122 -21.25 -3.15 -0.10
CA CYS A 122 -21.12 -1.76 -0.54
C CYS A 122 -19.83 -1.59 -1.35
N PHE A 123 -19.94 -1.04 -2.55
CA PHE A 123 -18.82 -0.65 -3.40
C PHE A 123 -18.66 0.86 -3.33
N VAL A 124 -17.48 1.33 -2.92
CA VAL A 124 -17.14 2.75 -2.81
C VAL A 124 -16.01 3.07 -3.76
N TYR A 125 -16.31 3.83 -4.81
CA TYR A 125 -15.36 4.30 -5.80
C TYR A 125 -14.88 5.68 -5.39
N LEU A 126 -13.57 5.83 -5.21
CA LEU A 126 -12.95 7.06 -4.73
C LEU A 126 -11.79 7.46 -5.62
N ASN A 127 -11.50 8.76 -5.68
CA ASN A 127 -10.34 9.30 -6.36
C ASN A 127 -9.79 10.48 -5.54
N PRO A 128 -8.48 10.51 -5.20
CA PRO A 128 -7.89 11.55 -4.35
C PRO A 128 -8.12 12.99 -4.82
N LYS A 129 -8.31 13.22 -6.13
CA LYS A 129 -8.49 14.56 -6.70
C LYS A 129 -9.90 15.10 -6.51
N VAL A 130 -10.91 14.22 -6.54
CA VAL A 130 -12.33 14.61 -6.53
C VAL A 130 -13.10 14.14 -5.29
N GLY A 131 -12.57 13.18 -4.54
CA GLY A 131 -13.24 12.57 -3.39
C GLY A 131 -14.03 11.32 -3.77
N LEU A 132 -15.34 11.33 -3.56
CA LEU A 132 -16.23 10.19 -3.82
C LEU A 132 -16.81 10.24 -5.23
N ASN A 133 -16.53 9.22 -6.03
CA ASN A 133 -17.12 9.12 -7.37
C ASN A 133 -18.51 8.48 -7.32
N ARG A 134 -18.64 7.36 -6.58
CA ARG A 134 -19.86 6.54 -6.60
C ARG A 134 -19.92 5.62 -5.38
N VAL A 135 -21.13 5.38 -4.87
CA VAL A 135 -21.42 4.40 -3.81
C VAL A 135 -22.56 3.49 -4.28
N GLU A 136 -22.33 2.18 -4.33
CA GLU A 136 -23.33 1.20 -4.78
C GLU A 136 -23.56 0.14 -3.70
N ARG A 137 -24.82 -0.23 -3.44
CA ARG A 137 -25.19 -1.37 -2.58
C ARG A 137 -25.67 -2.52 -3.43
N ALA A 138 -25.26 -3.74 -3.09
CA ALA A 138 -25.76 -4.96 -3.72
C ALA A 138 -25.88 -6.09 -2.69
N GLN A 139 -26.82 -7.01 -2.91
CA GLN A 139 -26.87 -8.28 -2.18
C GLN A 139 -26.32 -9.40 -3.04
N LEU A 140 -25.13 -9.86 -2.70
CA LEU A 140 -24.38 -10.81 -3.52
C LEU A 140 -24.06 -12.06 -2.71
N SER A 141 -24.23 -13.23 -3.31
CA SER A 141 -23.54 -14.43 -2.81
C SER A 141 -22.04 -14.29 -3.04
N ARG A 142 -21.22 -15.09 -2.35
CA ARG A 142 -19.76 -15.08 -2.54
C ARG A 142 -19.33 -15.33 -3.99
N SER A 143 -20.04 -16.21 -4.71
CA SER A 143 -19.75 -16.48 -6.12
C SER A 143 -20.15 -15.32 -7.02
N GLN A 144 -21.23 -14.60 -6.70
CA GLN A 144 -21.62 -13.38 -7.40
C GLN A 144 -20.65 -12.23 -7.13
N LEU A 145 -20.18 -12.09 -5.89
CA LEU A 145 -19.15 -11.12 -5.52
C LEU A 145 -17.85 -11.39 -6.29
N LYS A 146 -17.37 -12.63 -6.32
CA LYS A 146 -16.18 -12.97 -7.13
C LYS A 146 -16.38 -12.63 -8.61
N LYS A 147 -17.55 -12.93 -9.18
CA LYS A 147 -17.89 -12.58 -10.57
C LYS A 147 -18.01 -11.07 -10.82
N SER A 148 -18.59 -10.31 -9.88
CA SER A 148 -18.71 -8.86 -10.02
C SER A 148 -17.33 -8.20 -9.95
N LEU A 149 -16.45 -8.69 -9.07
CA LEU A 149 -15.08 -8.22 -8.98
C LEU A 149 -14.30 -8.47 -10.27
N VAL A 150 -14.42 -9.65 -10.89
CA VAL A 150 -13.81 -9.92 -12.20
C VAL A 150 -14.32 -8.97 -13.30
N LYS A 151 -15.56 -8.47 -13.22
CA LYS A 151 -16.09 -7.51 -14.20
C LYS A 151 -15.62 -6.08 -13.95
N VAL A 152 -15.47 -5.70 -12.68
CA VAL A 152 -15.02 -4.36 -12.27
C VAL A 152 -13.52 -4.20 -12.45
N LEU A 153 -12.79 -5.30 -12.30
CA LEU A 153 -11.34 -5.37 -12.49
C LEU A 153 -11.05 -5.64 -13.95
N SER A 154 -10.52 -4.65 -14.67
CA SER A 154 -9.95 -4.81 -16.01
C SER A 154 -8.61 -5.57 -16.00
N SER A 155 -8.23 -6.12 -14.84
CA SER A 155 -6.87 -6.47 -14.47
C SER A 155 -6.83 -7.72 -13.58
N ASN A 156 -5.77 -8.52 -13.74
CA ASN A 156 -5.62 -9.87 -13.16
C ASN A 156 -5.33 -9.91 -11.64
N TYR A 157 -5.76 -8.95 -10.84
CA TYR A 157 -5.55 -8.95 -9.39
C TYR A 157 -6.85 -9.19 -8.62
N GLU A 158 -6.78 -9.92 -7.52
CA GLU A 158 -7.91 -10.12 -6.61
C GLU A 158 -7.94 -8.98 -5.56
N PRO A 159 -9.12 -8.55 -5.06
CA PRO A 159 -9.18 -7.58 -3.98
C PRO A 159 -8.50 -8.12 -2.71
N VAL A 160 -7.81 -7.23 -2.03
CA VAL A 160 -7.01 -7.56 -0.86
C VAL A 160 -7.73 -7.11 0.41
N SER A 161 -7.72 -7.95 1.44
CA SER A 161 -8.35 -7.60 2.71
C SER A 161 -7.62 -6.41 3.37
N ILE A 162 -8.41 -5.51 3.93
CA ILE A 162 -7.91 -4.33 4.65
C ILE A 162 -8.67 -4.17 5.99
N PRO A 163 -8.06 -3.52 6.99
CA PRO A 163 -8.75 -3.18 8.22
C PRO A 163 -9.97 -2.29 7.96
N VAL A 164 -11.14 -2.69 8.47
CA VAL A 164 -12.39 -1.91 8.35
C VAL A 164 -12.25 -0.49 8.89
N PRO A 165 -11.62 -0.24 10.06
CA PRO A 165 -11.45 1.13 10.55
C PRO A 165 -10.68 2.02 9.57
N TRP A 166 -9.63 1.49 8.95
CA TRP A 166 -8.86 2.21 7.93
C TRP A 166 -9.70 2.49 6.68
N ALA A 167 -10.43 1.48 6.20
CA ALA A 167 -11.31 1.63 5.05
C ALA A 167 -12.36 2.74 5.28
N ARG A 168 -12.98 2.77 6.46
CA ARG A 168 -13.97 3.79 6.84
C ARG A 168 -13.37 5.18 6.96
N GLN A 169 -12.16 5.28 7.51
CA GLN A 169 -11.42 6.55 7.55
C GLN A 169 -11.16 7.07 6.13
N ARG A 170 -10.73 6.22 5.19
CA ARG A 170 -10.51 6.60 3.79
C ARG A 170 -11.78 7.10 3.11
N VAL A 171 -12.92 6.48 3.41
CA VAL A 171 -14.23 6.96 2.93
C VAL A 171 -14.57 8.32 3.55
N ALA A 172 -14.32 8.54 4.84
CA ALA A 172 -14.56 9.82 5.50
C ALA A 172 -13.69 10.95 4.91
N GLU A 173 -12.42 10.68 4.63
CA GLU A 173 -11.50 11.60 3.94
C GLU A 173 -12.01 11.92 2.53
N ALA A 174 -12.48 10.92 1.79
CA ALA A 174 -13.05 11.13 0.46
C ALA A 174 -14.34 11.97 0.51
N ILE A 175 -15.19 11.80 1.52
CA ILE A 175 -16.38 12.65 1.75
C ILE A 175 -15.96 14.09 2.03
N ALA A 176 -14.96 14.30 2.88
CA ALA A 176 -14.44 15.64 3.20
C ALA A 176 -13.90 16.31 1.93
N LYS A 177 -13.09 15.59 1.14
CA LYS A 177 -12.55 16.07 -0.13
C LYS A 177 -13.65 16.41 -1.14
N HIS A 178 -14.69 15.59 -1.22
CA HIS A 178 -15.83 15.83 -2.11
C HIS A 178 -16.57 17.13 -1.77
N ARG A 179 -16.72 17.41 -0.47
CA ARG A 179 -17.39 18.63 0.03
C ARG A 179 -16.61 19.90 -0.28
N GLU A 180 -15.28 19.86 -0.32
CA GLU A 180 -14.45 20.99 -0.77
C GLU A 180 -14.80 21.43 -2.19
N GLY A 181 -15.16 20.47 -3.06
CA GLY A 181 -15.54 20.72 -4.45
C GLY A 181 -16.95 21.27 -4.65
N ALA A 182 -17.72 21.54 -3.59
CA ALA A 182 -19.10 22.02 -3.62
C ALA A 182 -20.10 21.17 -4.44
N ASN A 183 -19.75 19.91 -4.73
CA ASN A 183 -20.61 18.98 -5.45
C ASN A 183 -21.54 18.22 -4.48
N PRO A 184 -22.77 17.87 -4.91
CA PRO A 184 -23.63 17.01 -4.12
C PRO A 184 -22.97 15.64 -3.92
N LEU A 185 -23.14 15.05 -2.73
CA LEU A 185 -22.62 13.73 -2.43
C LEU A 185 -23.31 12.66 -3.30
N PRO A 186 -22.60 11.60 -3.72
CA PRO A 186 -23.20 10.54 -4.53
C PRO A 186 -24.41 9.90 -3.86
N MET A 187 -25.41 9.58 -4.69
CA MET A 187 -26.53 8.75 -4.26
C MET A 187 -26.01 7.40 -3.73
N GLY A 188 -26.58 6.92 -2.64
CA GLY A 188 -26.17 5.66 -1.99
C GLY A 188 -25.35 5.82 -0.72
N LEU A 189 -24.79 7.00 -0.42
CA LEU A 189 -24.03 7.17 0.84
C LEU A 189 -24.92 6.94 2.08
N GLY A 190 -26.10 7.56 2.13
CA GLY A 190 -27.02 7.44 3.27
C GLY A 190 -27.56 6.02 3.48
N THR A 191 -27.76 5.25 2.40
CA THR A 191 -28.27 3.87 2.47
C THR A 191 -27.22 2.83 2.81
N ASN A 192 -25.95 3.22 2.99
CA ASN A 192 -24.84 2.34 3.35
C ASN A 192 -24.16 2.74 4.66
N GLN A 193 -24.76 3.63 5.47
CA GLN A 193 -24.18 4.07 6.74
C GLN A 193 -23.89 2.91 7.69
N ASP A 194 -24.72 1.88 7.70
CA ASP A 194 -24.53 0.64 8.48
C ASP A 194 -23.18 -0.06 8.19
N LEU A 195 -22.69 0.03 6.96
CA LEU A 195 -21.40 -0.54 6.55
C LEU A 195 -20.23 0.44 6.72
N LEU A 196 -20.50 1.73 6.49
CA LEU A 196 -19.49 2.79 6.45
C LEU A 196 -19.21 3.43 7.82
N GLU A 197 -20.06 3.19 8.83
CA GLU A 197 -19.94 3.72 10.19
C GLU A 197 -19.76 2.61 11.24
N PRO A 198 -19.15 2.90 12.41
CA PRO A 198 -18.54 4.17 12.79
C PRO A 198 -17.19 4.43 12.09
N VAL A 199 -16.94 5.70 11.79
CA VAL A 199 -15.62 6.22 11.43
C VAL A 199 -14.79 6.30 12.71
N PRO A 200 -13.54 5.80 12.74
CA PRO A 200 -12.71 5.88 13.92
C PRO A 200 -12.43 7.35 14.31
N GLU A 201 -12.39 7.65 15.61
CA GLU A 201 -12.13 9.00 16.12
C GLU A 201 -10.71 9.49 15.79
N SER A 202 -9.75 8.56 15.77
CA SER A 202 -8.37 8.81 15.35
C SER A 202 -8.07 8.10 14.04
N ALA A 203 -7.46 8.79 13.09
CA ALA A 203 -7.05 8.20 11.83
C ALA A 203 -6.09 7.02 12.08
N PRO A 204 -6.46 5.78 11.73
CA PRO A 204 -5.58 4.63 11.89
C PRO A 204 -4.39 4.73 10.94
N SER A 205 -3.29 4.06 11.31
CA SER A 205 -2.12 3.94 10.44
C SER A 205 -2.48 3.21 9.15
N HIS A 206 -1.75 3.50 8.08
CA HIS A 206 -1.92 2.73 6.84
C HIS A 206 -1.49 1.27 7.08
N PRO A 207 -2.22 0.24 6.57
CA PRO A 207 -1.89 -1.17 6.79
C PRO A 207 -0.45 -1.52 6.41
N PHE A 208 0.01 -0.98 5.28
CA PHE A 208 1.41 -1.10 4.83
C PHE A 208 2.45 -0.55 5.83
N ASP A 209 2.15 0.51 6.58
CA ASP A 209 3.08 1.05 7.59
C ASP A 209 3.14 0.17 8.83
N GLU A 210 2.04 -0.49 9.18
CA GLU A 210 1.95 -1.31 10.40
C GLU A 210 2.86 -2.54 10.33
N GLU A 211 3.15 -3.03 9.13
CA GLU A 211 4.08 -4.15 8.88
C GLU A 211 5.54 -3.78 9.18
N GLY A 212 5.89 -2.49 9.11
CA GLY A 212 7.20 -1.99 9.57
C GLY A 212 8.34 -2.24 8.60
N PHE A 213 8.13 -2.03 7.30
CA PHE A 213 9.12 -2.12 6.21
C PHE A 213 10.20 -1.03 6.24
N ALA A 214 10.63 -0.58 7.42
CA ALA A 214 11.67 0.43 7.56
C ALA A 214 13.03 -0.11 7.12
N LEU A 215 13.69 0.63 6.23
CA LEU A 215 15.01 0.31 5.70
C LEU A 215 16.03 1.38 6.11
N SER A 216 17.30 1.00 6.14
CA SER A 216 18.38 1.98 6.19
C SER A 216 18.49 2.71 4.85
N ASP A 217 19.14 3.88 4.86
CA ASP A 217 19.33 4.66 3.63
C ASP A 217 20.17 3.91 2.58
N GLU A 218 21.15 3.12 3.03
CA GLU A 218 22.00 2.28 2.18
C GLU A 218 21.19 1.13 1.55
N ASP A 219 20.43 0.37 2.35
CA ASP A 219 19.58 -0.71 1.84
C ASP A 219 18.50 -0.19 0.89
N ALA A 220 17.96 0.99 1.17
CA ALA A 220 16.97 1.63 0.31
C ALA A 220 17.57 2.03 -1.05
N ALA A 221 18.80 2.55 -1.07
CA ALA A 221 19.48 2.91 -2.30
C ALA A 221 19.74 1.67 -3.20
N ASP A 222 20.25 0.59 -2.61
CA ASP A 222 20.54 -0.66 -3.33
C ASP A 222 19.28 -1.30 -3.91
N LEU A 223 18.22 -1.42 -3.12
CA LEU A 223 16.94 -1.99 -3.57
C LEU A 223 16.26 -1.13 -4.64
N THR A 224 16.48 0.19 -4.63
CA THR A 224 15.89 1.11 -5.61
C THR A 224 16.48 0.94 -7.01
N GLN A 225 17.71 0.43 -7.16
CA GLN A 225 18.32 0.19 -8.47
C GLN A 225 17.49 -0.79 -9.32
N GLY A 226 16.84 -1.77 -8.68
CA GLY A 226 15.94 -2.74 -9.33
C GLY A 226 14.48 -2.28 -9.45
N SER A 227 14.17 -1.02 -9.09
CA SER A 227 12.77 -0.55 -8.98
C SER A 227 12.01 -0.51 -10.31
N ALA A 228 12.71 -0.46 -11.45
CA ALA A 228 12.10 -0.57 -12.78
C ALA A 228 11.22 -1.82 -12.93
N ASP A 229 11.65 -2.94 -12.33
CA ASP A 229 10.94 -4.21 -12.39
C ASP A 229 9.60 -4.20 -11.65
N LEU A 230 9.33 -3.21 -10.80
CA LEU A 230 8.02 -3.07 -10.14
C LEU A 230 6.90 -2.90 -11.16
N HIS A 231 7.17 -2.33 -12.34
CA HIS A 231 6.17 -2.21 -13.41
C HIS A 231 5.73 -3.54 -14.03
N ARG A 232 6.40 -4.66 -13.70
CA ARG A 232 5.92 -6.01 -14.07
C ARG A 232 4.66 -6.37 -13.30
N PHE A 233 4.52 -5.85 -12.08
CA PHE A 233 3.34 -6.08 -11.25
C PHE A 233 2.11 -5.41 -11.88
N PRO A 234 0.97 -6.12 -11.94
CA PRO A 234 -0.28 -5.58 -12.45
C PRO A 234 -0.67 -4.21 -11.87
N GLU A 235 -0.37 -3.99 -10.59
CA GLU A 235 -0.67 -2.76 -9.83
C GLU A 235 0.04 -1.52 -10.40
N PHE A 236 1.26 -1.69 -10.92
CA PHE A 236 2.09 -0.60 -11.45
C PHE A 236 2.20 -0.62 -12.98
N ARG A 237 1.78 -1.70 -13.64
CA ARG A 237 1.95 -1.89 -15.09
C ARG A 237 1.33 -0.77 -15.90
N GLY A 238 0.10 -0.38 -15.56
CA GLY A 238 -0.64 0.67 -16.25
C GLY A 238 -0.17 2.09 -15.95
N TRP A 239 0.75 2.29 -15.01
CA TRP A 239 1.16 3.62 -14.59
C TRP A 239 1.99 4.27 -15.70
N LEU A 240 1.44 5.34 -16.27
CA LEU A 240 1.96 6.05 -17.42
C LEU A 240 1.78 7.55 -17.18
N PRO A 241 2.63 8.40 -17.79
CA PRO A 241 2.38 9.82 -17.81
C PRO A 241 1.11 10.09 -18.64
N PRO A 242 0.41 11.21 -18.39
CA PRO A 242 -0.72 11.61 -19.22
C PRO A 242 -0.25 11.82 -20.67
N PRO A 243 -1.14 11.62 -21.67
CA PRO A 243 -0.78 11.75 -23.07
C PRO A 243 -0.10 13.07 -23.42
N ALA A 244 -0.51 14.18 -22.80
CA ALA A 244 0.10 15.48 -23.00
C ALA A 244 1.60 15.52 -22.61
N ALA A 245 1.97 14.92 -21.49
CA ALA A 245 3.37 14.89 -21.04
C ALA A 245 4.23 13.96 -21.91
N ALA A 246 3.67 12.84 -22.36
CA ALA A 246 4.36 11.96 -23.33
C ALA A 246 4.55 12.65 -24.69
N GLN A 247 3.56 13.42 -25.12
CA GLN A 247 3.60 14.17 -26.38
C GLN A 247 4.61 15.33 -26.32
N GLU A 248 4.66 16.07 -25.21
CA GLU A 248 5.65 17.15 -24.97
C GLU A 248 7.07 16.62 -25.12
N MET A 249 7.38 15.50 -24.49
CA MET A 249 8.69 14.83 -24.62
C MET A 249 9.04 14.53 -26.10
N LEU A 250 8.09 14.01 -26.88
CA LEU A 250 8.31 13.72 -28.30
C LEU A 250 8.52 14.98 -29.15
N VAL A 251 7.82 16.07 -28.82
CA VAL A 251 8.01 17.36 -29.48
C VAL A 251 9.44 17.85 -29.23
N ASN A 252 9.93 17.78 -28.00
CA ASN A 252 11.29 18.19 -27.65
C ASN A 252 12.36 17.35 -28.36
N VAL A 253 12.17 16.01 -28.45
CA VAL A 253 13.06 15.15 -29.26
C VAL A 253 13.08 15.60 -30.73
N GLY A 254 11.90 15.89 -31.29
CA GLY A 254 11.75 16.33 -32.68
C GLY A 254 12.37 17.70 -32.95
N GLU A 255 12.25 18.65 -32.02
CA GLU A 255 12.88 19.97 -32.11
C GLU A 255 14.40 19.91 -32.03
N ALA A 256 14.94 19.09 -31.13
CA ALA A 256 16.39 18.86 -31.05
C ALA A 256 16.94 18.30 -32.38
N ALA A 257 16.20 17.40 -33.03
CA ALA A 257 16.60 16.82 -34.32
C ALA A 257 16.52 17.80 -35.50
N LYS A 258 15.67 18.84 -35.44
CA LYS A 258 15.54 19.84 -36.53
C LYS A 258 16.75 20.78 -36.62
N ASN A 259 17.49 20.94 -35.53
CA ASN A 259 18.61 21.87 -35.47
C ASN A 259 19.89 21.31 -36.12
N GLU A 260 19.82 20.15 -36.75
CA GLU A 260 20.96 19.44 -37.31
C GLU A 260 20.92 19.38 -38.82
N THR A 261 22.10 19.51 -39.42
CA THR A 261 22.29 19.55 -40.87
C THR A 261 22.45 18.16 -41.48
N GLU A 262 22.76 17.15 -40.66
CA GLU A 262 22.93 15.75 -41.06
C GLU A 262 21.87 14.85 -40.43
N THR A 263 21.55 13.73 -41.08
CA THR A 263 20.61 12.74 -40.53
C THR A 263 21.33 11.98 -39.41
N PRO A 264 20.83 12.00 -38.15
CA PRO A 264 21.50 11.34 -37.04
C PRO A 264 21.49 9.82 -37.19
N SER A 265 22.54 9.19 -36.69
CA SER A 265 22.65 7.73 -36.60
C SER A 265 21.64 7.14 -35.60
N PRO A 266 21.29 5.84 -35.72
CA PRO A 266 20.39 5.20 -34.77
C PRO A 266 20.84 5.26 -33.31
N GLU A 267 22.16 5.25 -33.06
CA GLU A 267 22.72 5.34 -31.70
C GLU A 267 22.55 6.74 -31.12
N GLU A 268 22.83 7.78 -31.90
CA GLU A 268 22.61 9.18 -31.49
C GLU A 268 21.13 9.47 -31.20
N VAL A 269 20.22 8.90 -32.00
CA VAL A 269 18.78 9.01 -31.74
C VAL A 269 18.41 8.33 -30.41
N GLN A 270 18.99 7.17 -30.09
CA GLN A 270 18.74 6.49 -28.82
C GLN A 270 19.29 7.26 -27.62
N GLU A 271 20.49 7.83 -27.73
CA GLU A 271 21.08 8.65 -26.66
C GLU A 271 20.24 9.91 -26.39
N ARG A 272 19.79 10.59 -27.45
CA ARG A 272 18.89 11.74 -27.33
C ARG A 272 17.57 11.36 -26.68
N LEU A 273 17.00 10.22 -27.08
CA LEU A 273 15.77 9.73 -26.49
C LEU A 273 15.95 9.45 -24.99
N LYS A 274 17.06 8.83 -24.59
CA LYS A 274 17.38 8.60 -23.17
C LYS A 274 17.54 9.91 -22.40
N ALA A 275 18.28 10.87 -22.96
CA ALA A 275 18.46 12.18 -22.34
C ALA A 275 17.12 12.92 -22.14
N GLU A 276 16.25 12.87 -23.16
CA GLU A 276 14.95 13.53 -23.10
C GLU A 276 13.96 12.79 -22.20
N ILE A 277 14.05 11.47 -22.08
CA ILE A 277 13.32 10.70 -21.06
C ILE A 277 13.71 11.18 -19.66
N ASN A 278 15.01 11.37 -19.38
CA ASN A 278 15.46 11.86 -18.08
C ASN A 278 14.92 13.28 -17.83
N ALA A 279 15.07 14.19 -18.79
CA ALA A 279 14.57 15.56 -18.67
C ALA A 279 13.04 15.62 -18.47
N ALA A 280 12.28 14.82 -19.22
CA ALA A 280 10.84 14.73 -19.05
C ALA A 280 10.43 14.14 -17.69
N THR A 281 11.17 13.15 -17.19
CA THR A 281 10.96 12.57 -15.86
C THR A 281 11.14 13.65 -14.78
N ASP A 282 12.22 14.42 -14.87
CA ASP A 282 12.53 15.49 -13.91
C ASP A 282 11.49 16.62 -13.94
N ARG A 283 11.07 17.07 -15.13
CA ARG A 283 10.03 18.10 -15.28
C ARG A 283 8.67 17.63 -14.77
N TYR A 284 8.32 16.37 -15.03
CA TYR A 284 6.99 15.83 -14.73
C TYR A 284 6.79 15.56 -13.23
N PHE A 285 7.78 14.93 -12.57
CA PHE A 285 7.67 14.53 -11.17
C PHE A 285 7.99 15.66 -10.18
N THR A 286 7.14 16.69 -10.21
CA THR A 286 7.11 17.78 -9.22
C THR A 286 6.88 17.24 -7.80
N PRO A 287 7.22 18.00 -6.73
CA PRO A 287 6.98 17.57 -5.35
C PRO A 287 5.52 17.18 -5.07
N VAL A 288 4.56 17.91 -5.65
CA VAL A 288 3.13 17.61 -5.52
C VAL A 288 2.80 16.26 -6.16
N LEU A 289 3.28 16.03 -7.39
CA LEU A 289 3.01 14.76 -8.08
C LEU A 289 3.71 13.58 -7.39
N ARG A 290 4.90 13.77 -6.84
CA ARG A 290 5.60 12.75 -6.06
C ARG A 290 4.80 12.35 -4.82
N ALA A 291 4.23 13.31 -4.09
CA ALA A 291 3.33 13.01 -2.98
C ALA A 291 2.09 12.19 -3.42
N GLU A 292 1.50 12.52 -4.57
CA GLU A 292 0.39 11.73 -5.15
C GLU A 292 0.83 10.30 -5.55
N VAL A 293 2.03 10.14 -6.09
CA VAL A 293 2.60 8.83 -6.45
C VAL A 293 2.86 8.01 -5.18
N LEU A 294 3.44 8.60 -4.14
CA LEU A 294 3.71 7.92 -2.87
C LEU A 294 2.44 7.35 -2.24
N LEU A 295 1.36 8.13 -2.19
CA LEU A 295 0.08 7.66 -1.66
C LEU A 295 -0.46 6.47 -2.45
N ARG A 296 -0.47 6.57 -3.79
CA ARG A 296 -0.91 5.47 -4.67
C ARG A 296 -0.02 4.25 -4.54
N MET A 297 1.28 4.46 -4.39
CA MET A 297 2.29 3.41 -4.31
C MET A 297 2.18 2.64 -2.99
N LYS A 298 1.75 3.32 -1.93
CA LYS A 298 1.46 2.72 -0.63
C LYS A 298 0.27 1.77 -0.66
N ASP A 299 -0.84 2.22 -1.26
CA ASP A 299 -2.03 1.40 -1.45
C ASP A 299 -1.72 0.19 -2.35
N ALA A 300 -1.04 0.42 -3.48
CA ALA A 300 -0.58 -0.65 -4.37
C ALA A 300 0.41 -1.60 -3.67
N GLY A 301 1.29 -1.07 -2.82
CA GLY A 301 2.25 -1.82 -2.03
C GLY A 301 1.60 -2.82 -1.08
N TRP A 302 0.49 -2.44 -0.44
CA TRP A 302 -0.30 -3.37 0.38
C TRP A 302 -0.85 -4.54 -0.45
N CYS A 303 -1.33 -4.24 -1.67
CA CYS A 303 -1.83 -5.27 -2.58
C CYS A 303 -0.71 -6.22 -3.04
N VAL A 304 0.45 -5.68 -3.41
CA VAL A 304 1.61 -6.48 -3.81
C VAL A 304 2.11 -7.33 -2.65
N PHE A 305 2.25 -6.75 -1.45
CA PHE A 305 2.67 -7.47 -0.24
C PHE A 305 1.79 -8.70 0.02
N SER A 306 0.47 -8.55 -0.10
CA SER A 306 -0.47 -9.64 0.15
C SER A 306 -0.37 -10.80 -0.86
N ARG A 307 0.18 -10.55 -2.05
CA ARG A 307 0.31 -11.55 -3.13
C ARG A 307 1.74 -12.10 -3.25
N GLU A 308 2.72 -11.23 -3.29
CA GLU A 308 4.14 -11.53 -3.59
C GLU A 308 4.99 -11.65 -2.32
N GLY A 309 4.52 -11.11 -1.20
CA GLY A 309 5.19 -11.20 0.10
C GLY A 309 6.16 -10.05 0.41
N GLU A 310 6.97 -10.27 1.44
CA GLU A 310 7.77 -9.24 2.12
C GLU A 310 8.89 -8.65 1.27
N GLN A 311 9.59 -9.45 0.46
CA GLN A 311 10.72 -8.97 -0.32
C GLN A 311 10.33 -7.87 -1.33
N GLU A 312 9.22 -8.06 -2.03
CA GLU A 312 8.72 -7.06 -2.98
C GLU A 312 8.13 -5.85 -2.25
N ALA A 313 7.53 -6.04 -1.08
CA ALA A 313 7.07 -4.93 -0.23
C ALA A 313 8.25 -4.05 0.23
N LEU A 314 9.39 -4.64 0.61
CA LEU A 314 10.61 -3.91 0.94
C LEU A 314 11.15 -3.13 -0.27
N ARG A 315 11.14 -3.70 -1.49
CA ARG A 315 11.54 -2.97 -2.70
C ARG A 315 10.62 -1.78 -2.99
N ILE A 316 9.32 -1.94 -2.78
CA ILE A 316 8.35 -0.85 -2.90
C ILE A 316 8.63 0.24 -1.85
N SER A 317 8.88 -0.14 -0.59
CA SER A 317 9.20 0.79 0.48
C SER A 317 10.51 1.55 0.23
N ALA A 318 11.55 0.87 -0.26
CA ALA A 318 12.80 1.47 -0.71
C ALA A 318 12.57 2.52 -1.79
N THR A 319 11.80 2.15 -2.83
CA THR A 319 11.47 3.04 -3.95
C THR A 319 10.66 4.25 -3.47
N MET A 320 9.70 4.06 -2.56
CA MET A 320 8.95 5.16 -1.93
C MET A 320 9.89 6.11 -1.18
N THR A 321 10.84 5.58 -0.41
CA THR A 321 11.83 6.38 0.32
C THR A 321 12.69 7.22 -0.64
N ALA A 322 13.12 6.63 -1.75
CA ALA A 322 13.86 7.35 -2.80
C ALA A 322 13.00 8.45 -3.43
N ILE A 323 11.74 8.15 -3.77
CA ILE A 323 10.81 9.13 -4.35
C ILE A 323 10.51 10.28 -3.37
N GLU A 324 10.44 10.01 -2.07
CA GLU A 324 10.23 11.04 -1.05
C GLU A 324 11.43 11.98 -0.95
N LYS A 325 12.64 11.43 -0.93
CA LYS A 325 13.89 12.18 -0.74
C LYS A 325 14.40 12.90 -1.99
N CYS A 326 14.01 12.46 -3.18
CA CYS A 326 14.55 13.01 -4.42
C CYS A 326 14.25 14.51 -4.59
N GLY A 327 15.08 15.21 -5.35
CA GLY A 327 14.99 16.64 -5.58
C GLY A 327 15.85 17.06 -6.77
N LEU A 328 15.36 18.02 -7.56
CA LEU A 328 15.93 18.39 -8.86
C LEU A 328 17.42 18.79 -8.85
N ILE A 329 18.00 19.10 -7.69
CA ILE A 329 19.35 19.66 -7.56
C ILE A 329 20.38 18.60 -7.14
N THR A 330 20.02 17.64 -6.29
CA THR A 330 20.97 16.65 -5.75
C THR A 330 20.71 15.25 -6.29
N ASP A 331 19.45 14.81 -6.23
CA ASP A 331 19.01 13.45 -6.56
C ASP A 331 17.77 13.57 -7.46
N PRO A 332 17.92 13.85 -8.76
CA PRO A 332 16.80 14.13 -9.63
C PRO A 332 15.87 12.91 -9.78
N PRO A 333 14.55 13.12 -9.99
CA PRO A 333 13.59 12.03 -10.22
C PRO A 333 14.01 11.00 -11.29
N SER A 334 14.75 11.42 -12.31
CA SER A 334 15.27 10.58 -13.40
C SER A 334 16.29 9.53 -12.97
N GLU A 335 16.91 9.68 -11.80
CA GLU A 335 17.79 8.67 -11.21
C GLU A 335 17.03 7.49 -10.62
N ILE A 336 15.72 7.63 -10.35
CA ILE A 336 14.87 6.55 -9.84
C ILE A 336 14.33 5.73 -11.03
N PRO A 337 14.79 4.48 -11.24
CA PRO A 337 14.39 3.70 -12.41
C PRO A 337 12.88 3.53 -12.54
N PHE A 338 12.16 3.35 -11.44
CA PHE A 338 10.69 3.29 -11.44
C PHE A 338 10.03 4.52 -12.08
N LEU A 339 10.49 5.73 -11.76
CA LEU A 339 9.90 6.95 -12.33
C LEU A 339 10.22 7.09 -13.82
N ARG A 340 11.44 6.74 -14.23
CA ARG A 340 11.86 6.80 -15.64
C ARG A 340 11.04 5.88 -16.55
N VAL A 341 10.71 4.68 -16.06
CA VAL A 341 9.95 3.67 -16.81
C VAL A 341 8.55 4.14 -17.20
N PHE A 342 7.97 5.16 -16.54
CA PHE A 342 6.73 5.80 -16.99
C PHE A 342 6.83 6.26 -18.44
N PHE A 343 7.89 7.00 -18.77
CA PHE A 343 8.11 7.57 -20.10
C PHE A 343 8.62 6.53 -21.10
N GLU A 344 9.49 5.60 -20.67
CA GLU A 344 9.95 4.48 -21.51
C GLU A 344 8.78 3.63 -22.02
N LYS A 345 7.80 3.33 -21.15
CA LYS A 345 6.59 2.59 -21.53
C LYS A 345 5.67 3.42 -22.44
N ALA A 346 5.48 4.71 -22.15
CA ALA A 346 4.66 5.58 -22.99
C ALA A 346 5.18 5.60 -24.43
N LEU A 347 6.50 5.72 -24.60
CA LEU A 347 7.18 5.63 -25.90
C LEU A 347 6.95 4.28 -26.57
N SER A 348 7.14 3.19 -25.83
CA SER A 348 6.94 1.84 -26.36
C SER A 348 5.52 1.61 -26.86
N LEU A 349 4.51 2.13 -26.15
CA LEU A 349 3.10 2.06 -26.56
C LEU A 349 2.82 2.90 -27.80
N MET A 350 3.35 4.11 -27.88
CA MET A 350 3.20 4.98 -29.05
C MET A 350 3.87 4.40 -30.29
N ALA A 351 5.09 3.85 -30.15
CA ALA A 351 5.79 3.16 -31.23
C ALA A 351 4.97 1.96 -31.72
N SER A 352 4.38 1.18 -30.81
CA SER A 352 3.55 0.01 -31.15
C SER A 352 2.24 0.40 -31.84
N GLY A 353 1.60 1.49 -31.42
CA GLY A 353 0.39 2.03 -32.04
C GLY A 353 0.60 2.62 -33.44
N ALA A 354 1.82 3.11 -33.73
CA ALA A 354 2.20 3.70 -35.01
C ALA A 354 2.92 2.71 -35.96
N GLY A 355 2.77 1.39 -35.75
CA GLY A 355 3.36 0.37 -36.63
C GLY A 355 4.89 0.23 -36.51
N GLY A 356 5.45 0.51 -35.33
CA GLY A 356 6.89 0.39 -35.03
C GLY A 356 7.71 1.65 -35.34
N ARG A 357 7.07 2.76 -35.72
CA ARG A 357 7.75 4.05 -35.95
C ARG A 357 7.19 5.09 -35.00
N VAL A 358 8.02 5.66 -34.13
CA VAL A 358 7.68 6.89 -33.41
C VAL A 358 7.65 8.02 -34.44
N GLN A 359 6.46 8.32 -34.98
CA GLN A 359 6.29 9.46 -35.86
C GLN A 359 6.00 10.71 -35.01
N PRO A 360 6.81 11.77 -35.12
CA PRO A 360 6.42 13.06 -34.54
C PRO A 360 5.09 13.51 -35.17
N PRO A 361 4.25 14.25 -34.42
CA PRO A 361 2.93 14.65 -34.89
C PRO A 361 3.02 15.51 -36.17
N PRO A 362 2.05 15.40 -37.10
CA PRO A 362 1.98 16.28 -38.24
C PRO A 362 1.72 17.73 -37.79
N GLN A 363 2.40 18.69 -38.43
CA GLN A 363 2.29 20.11 -38.09
C GLN A 363 0.88 20.64 -38.35
N PRO A 364 0.37 21.59 -37.54
CA PRO A 364 -0.81 22.37 -37.91
C PRO A 364 -0.47 23.21 -39.15
N THR A 365 -1.23 23.02 -40.23
CA THR A 365 -1.18 23.90 -41.40
C THR A 365 -1.63 25.29 -41.01
N ALA A 366 -0.79 26.28 -41.28
CA ALA A 366 -1.05 27.71 -41.08
C ALA A 366 -2.24 28.21 -41.90
#